data_AF-A0A356ENC2-F1
#
_entry.id   AF-A0A356ENC2-F1
#
_cell.length_a   1.000
_cell.length_b   1.000
_cell.length_c   1.000
_cell.angle_alpha   90.00
_cell.angle_beta   90.00
_cell.angle_gamma   90.00
#
_symmetry.space_group_name_H-M   'P 1'
#
loop_
_entity.id
_entity.type
_entity.pdbx_description
1 polymer ?
#
loop_
_entity_poly.entity_id
_entity_poly.type
_entity_poly.pdbx_seq_one_letter_code
_entity_poly.pdbx_strand_id
1 'polypeptide(L)'
;MDKQLESRNFEFLRTDHPLLVEYALRAELNAYSDPNTSLIKTRQVAECMARSIACRAGMDCSDNEFDAVLGLLRRQDIVPRHVLEHLEHTQRFGNAAAHKHLSDPRTALQALICAYEAAKWFAREVLRKPDFQRGPFRPLPTPKDATLALKEEIEHLQQQVVRDKLAATATEAQFLEQLAIATREAADYQQQAEQYKLALVEQDRSLIQLETQFTDRLRRITRAAQSKPFQSFVDRSNSLGRRNEESLPLFQLRISTGMKSRCHGETMIVVQISRGGFITQICPKCLDYDTKETLSYADFVDLNLYIACARCSHRAEPGKVKYSNYGYRCPHCGWTVELALLLPEYSDIRPFDDEEDA
;
A
#
# COMPACT_ATOMS: atom_id res chain seq x y z
N MET A 1 -17.56 -24.61 -14.67
CA MET A 1 -17.51 -23.70 -13.51
C MET A 1 -16.32 -22.79 -13.71
N ASP A 2 -16.55 -21.55 -14.17
CA ASP A 2 -15.48 -20.57 -14.29
C ASP A 2 -14.93 -20.28 -12.90
N LYS A 3 -13.63 -20.53 -12.71
CA LYS A 3 -12.94 -20.23 -11.46
C LYS A 3 -12.69 -18.72 -11.45
N GLN A 4 -13.62 -17.97 -10.86
CA GLN A 4 -13.50 -16.53 -10.69
C GLN A 4 -12.18 -16.23 -9.96
N LEU A 5 -11.32 -15.40 -10.56
CA LEU A 5 -10.06 -15.00 -9.93
C LEU A 5 -10.37 -14.15 -8.69
N GLU A 6 -9.78 -14.54 -7.55
CA GLU A 6 -9.94 -13.86 -6.27
C GLU A 6 -8.75 -12.96 -5.98
N SER A 7 -9.01 -11.81 -5.34
CA SER A 7 -7.93 -10.93 -4.90
C SER A 7 -7.20 -11.58 -3.72
N ARG A 8 -5.87 -11.54 -3.75
CA ARG A 8 -5.07 -12.13 -2.67
C ARG A 8 -5.18 -11.32 -1.39
N ASN A 9 -5.32 -10.01 -1.45
CA ASN A 9 -5.38 -9.18 -0.25
C ASN A 9 -6.76 -8.60 0.02
N PHE A 10 -7.57 -8.28 -1.00
CA PHE A 10 -8.79 -7.46 -0.85
C PHE A 10 -10.10 -8.25 -0.86
N GLU A 11 -10.06 -9.58 -1.00
CA GLU A 11 -11.25 -10.42 -1.15
C GLU A 11 -12.32 -10.23 -0.07
N PHE A 12 -11.90 -9.87 1.14
CA PHE A 12 -12.79 -9.61 2.28
C PHE A 12 -13.79 -8.46 2.08
N LEU A 13 -13.55 -7.61 1.07
CA LEU A 13 -14.44 -6.51 0.71
C LEU A 13 -15.47 -6.90 -0.36
N ARG A 14 -15.39 -8.09 -0.99
CA ARG A 14 -16.15 -8.38 -2.22
C ARG A 14 -17.67 -8.26 -2.04
N THR A 15 -18.19 -8.71 -0.90
CA THR A 15 -19.61 -8.61 -0.56
C THR A 15 -20.09 -7.15 -0.48
N ASP A 16 -19.26 -6.26 0.04
CA ASP A 16 -19.64 -4.85 0.28
C ASP A 16 -19.22 -3.92 -0.85
N HIS A 17 -18.12 -4.21 -1.53
CA HIS A 17 -17.51 -3.35 -2.53
C HIS A 17 -16.89 -4.21 -3.65
N PRO A 18 -17.71 -4.84 -4.50
CA PRO A 18 -17.22 -5.71 -5.57
C PRO A 18 -16.32 -4.96 -6.57
N LEU A 19 -16.67 -3.72 -6.95
CA LEU A 19 -15.85 -2.88 -7.82
C LEU A 19 -14.45 -2.63 -7.24
N LEU A 20 -14.37 -2.32 -5.94
CA LEU A 20 -13.10 -2.10 -5.26
C LEU A 20 -12.22 -3.35 -5.33
N VAL A 21 -12.79 -4.54 -5.07
CA VAL A 21 -12.04 -5.79 -5.16
C VAL A 21 -11.61 -6.09 -6.60
N GLU A 22 -12.41 -5.73 -7.58
CA GLU A 22 -12.13 -5.93 -9.00
C GLU A 22 -10.98 -5.02 -9.49
N TYR A 23 -10.90 -3.78 -8.99
CA TYR A 23 -9.72 -2.93 -9.17
C TYR A 23 -8.50 -3.47 -8.43
N ALA A 24 -8.66 -3.91 -7.19
CA ALA A 24 -7.58 -4.45 -6.39
C ALA A 24 -6.98 -5.72 -7.01
N LEU A 25 -7.82 -6.63 -7.51
CA LEU A 25 -7.41 -7.82 -8.24
C LEU A 25 -6.55 -7.44 -9.45
N ARG A 26 -7.02 -6.51 -10.30
CA ARG A 26 -6.23 -6.03 -11.45
C ARG A 26 -4.92 -5.38 -11.01
N ALA A 27 -4.93 -4.63 -9.92
CA ALA A 27 -3.72 -4.02 -9.38
C ALA A 27 -2.70 -5.09 -8.94
N GLU A 28 -3.15 -6.13 -8.25
CA GLU A 28 -2.30 -7.25 -7.82
C GLU A 28 -1.74 -8.05 -8.99
N LEU A 29 -2.56 -8.34 -10.01
CA LEU A 29 -2.12 -9.08 -11.20
C LEU A 29 -1.05 -8.32 -12.01
N ASN A 30 -1.14 -6.99 -12.04
CA ASN A 30 -0.24 -6.16 -12.84
C ASN A 30 0.97 -5.62 -12.06
N ALA A 31 1.07 -5.86 -10.74
CA ALA A 31 2.09 -5.24 -9.90
C ALA A 31 3.54 -5.44 -10.39
N TYR A 32 3.83 -6.56 -11.04
CA TYR A 32 5.15 -6.85 -11.61
C TYR A 32 5.23 -6.68 -13.13
N SER A 33 4.17 -7.06 -13.87
CA SER A 33 4.16 -7.05 -15.33
C SER A 33 3.88 -5.68 -15.94
N ASP A 34 3.03 -4.88 -15.29
CA ASP A 34 2.69 -3.52 -15.68
C ASP A 34 2.44 -2.66 -14.42
N PRO A 35 3.52 -2.15 -13.79
CA PRO A 35 3.42 -1.35 -12.57
C PRO A 35 2.60 -0.08 -12.75
N ASN A 36 2.56 0.50 -13.96
CA ASN A 36 1.78 1.70 -14.23
C ASN A 36 0.27 1.40 -14.14
N THR A 37 -0.18 0.34 -14.83
CA THR A 37 -1.56 -0.15 -14.68
C THR A 37 -1.87 -0.51 -13.23
N SER A 38 -0.94 -1.14 -12.52
CA SER A 38 -1.11 -1.45 -11.09
C SER A 38 -1.34 -0.19 -10.23
N LEU A 39 -0.55 0.87 -10.45
CA LEU A 39 -0.68 2.14 -9.75
C LEU A 39 -2.02 2.84 -10.04
N ILE A 40 -2.44 2.86 -11.30
CA ILE A 40 -3.74 3.42 -11.70
C ILE A 40 -4.88 2.66 -11.00
N LYS A 41 -4.85 1.32 -11.04
CA LYS A 41 -5.89 0.50 -10.40
C LYS A 41 -5.88 0.63 -8.87
N THR A 42 -4.70 0.78 -8.26
CA THR A 42 -4.57 1.03 -6.82
C THR A 42 -5.15 2.39 -6.43
N ARG A 43 -4.99 3.42 -7.26
CA ARG A 43 -5.67 4.70 -7.05
C ARG A 43 -7.19 4.56 -7.09
N GLN A 44 -7.73 3.82 -8.07
CA GLN A 44 -9.17 3.58 -8.17
C GLN A 44 -9.73 2.88 -6.92
N VAL A 45 -8.95 1.98 -6.30
CA VAL A 45 -9.29 1.38 -4.98
C VAL A 45 -9.40 2.45 -3.88
N ALA A 46 -8.39 3.32 -3.76
CA ALA A 46 -8.39 4.39 -2.76
C ALA A 46 -9.53 5.40 -2.95
N GLU A 47 -9.82 5.75 -4.19
CA GLU A 47 -10.92 6.65 -4.56
C GLU A 47 -12.29 6.05 -4.22
N CYS A 48 -12.50 4.75 -4.48
CA CYS A 48 -13.71 4.03 -4.06
C CYS A 48 -13.88 4.07 -2.53
N MET A 49 -12.81 3.86 -1.77
CA MET A 49 -12.85 3.94 -0.31
C MET A 49 -13.20 5.35 0.16
N ALA A 50 -12.49 6.37 -0.33
CA ALA A 50 -12.69 7.76 0.07
C ALA A 50 -14.12 8.24 -0.23
N ARG A 51 -14.64 7.97 -1.44
CA ARG A 51 -16.02 8.29 -1.78
C ARG A 51 -17.02 7.54 -0.88
N SER A 52 -16.79 6.25 -0.62
CA SER A 52 -17.68 5.51 0.27
C SER A 52 -17.67 6.06 1.70
N ILE A 53 -16.53 6.52 2.21
CA ILE A 53 -16.43 7.16 3.53
C ILE A 53 -17.23 8.45 3.52
N ALA A 54 -17.00 9.32 2.54
CA ALA A 54 -17.67 10.60 2.42
C ALA A 54 -19.20 10.47 2.28
N CYS A 55 -19.68 9.56 1.44
CA CYS A 55 -21.10 9.28 1.30
C CYS A 55 -21.73 8.78 2.61
N ARG A 56 -21.04 7.91 3.34
CA ARG A 56 -21.49 7.47 4.67
C ARG A 56 -21.50 8.61 5.66
N ALA A 57 -20.61 9.59 5.52
CA ALA A 57 -20.60 10.84 6.27
C ALA A 57 -21.72 11.82 5.89
N GLY A 58 -22.59 11.47 4.93
CA GLY A 58 -23.67 12.33 4.46
C GLY A 58 -23.21 13.39 3.44
N MET A 59 -21.95 13.36 3.02
CA MET A 59 -21.41 14.26 2.01
C MET A 59 -21.66 13.68 0.62
N ASP A 60 -22.26 14.48 -0.26
CA ASP A 60 -22.33 14.13 -1.68
C ASP A 60 -21.04 14.60 -2.36
N CYS A 61 -20.19 13.65 -2.70
CA CYS A 61 -18.93 13.89 -3.39
C CYS A 61 -18.82 13.00 -4.64
N SER A 62 -19.97 12.61 -5.21
CA SER A 62 -20.07 11.70 -6.34
C SER A 62 -19.26 12.20 -7.54
N ASP A 63 -19.35 13.51 -7.80
CA ASP A 63 -18.74 14.17 -8.97
C ASP A 63 -17.45 14.92 -8.63
N ASN A 64 -17.01 14.86 -7.36
CA ASN A 64 -15.77 15.52 -6.94
C ASN A 64 -14.55 14.71 -7.38
N GLU A 65 -13.51 15.44 -7.78
CA GLU A 65 -12.19 14.87 -7.97
C GLU A 65 -11.64 14.27 -6.68
N PHE A 66 -10.80 13.25 -6.80
CA PHE A 66 -10.28 12.51 -5.65
C PHE A 66 -9.56 13.42 -4.64
N ASP A 67 -8.80 14.41 -5.09
CA ASP A 67 -8.13 15.41 -4.25
C ASP A 67 -9.11 16.21 -3.40
N ALA A 68 -10.22 16.64 -4.00
CA ALA A 68 -11.27 17.38 -3.30
C ALA A 68 -11.95 16.51 -2.24
N VAL A 69 -12.18 15.22 -2.52
CA VAL A 69 -12.74 14.27 -1.54
C VAL A 69 -11.80 14.10 -0.34
N LEU A 70 -10.50 13.88 -0.57
CA LEU A 70 -9.53 13.76 0.52
C LEU A 70 -9.43 15.05 1.34
N GLY A 71 -9.46 16.20 0.68
CA GLY A 71 -9.51 17.51 1.35
C GLY A 71 -10.73 17.68 2.24
N LEU A 72 -11.91 17.20 1.81
CA LEU A 72 -13.12 17.20 2.63
C LEU A 72 -13.00 16.27 3.85
N LEU A 73 -12.53 15.04 3.64
CA LEU A 73 -12.31 14.08 4.72
C LEU A 73 -11.36 14.61 5.79
N ARG A 74 -10.30 15.33 5.36
CA ARG A 74 -9.34 16.00 6.25
C ARG A 74 -9.99 17.12 7.06
N ARG A 75 -10.68 18.05 6.39
CA ARG A 75 -11.29 19.22 7.04
C ARG A 75 -12.36 18.85 8.06
N GLN A 76 -13.06 17.75 7.84
CA GLN A 76 -14.16 17.28 8.69
C GLN A 76 -13.72 16.25 9.73
N ASP A 77 -12.41 15.93 9.81
CA ASP A 77 -11.82 14.95 10.73
C ASP A 77 -12.58 13.60 10.76
N ILE A 78 -13.01 13.13 9.58
CA ILE A 78 -13.84 11.92 9.43
C ILE A 78 -12.99 10.65 9.55
N VAL A 79 -11.71 10.75 9.20
CA VAL A 79 -10.78 9.64 9.04
C VAL A 79 -9.52 9.92 9.85
N PRO A 80 -8.98 8.96 10.61
CA PRO A 80 -7.72 9.13 11.32
C PRO A 80 -6.59 9.54 10.39
N ARG A 81 -5.70 10.42 10.87
CA ARG A 81 -4.58 10.96 10.09
C ARG A 81 -3.74 9.90 9.38
N HIS A 82 -3.39 8.80 10.04
CA HIS A 82 -2.58 7.74 9.44
C HIS A 82 -3.27 7.05 8.25
N VAL A 83 -4.60 6.89 8.31
CA VAL A 83 -5.38 6.32 7.20
C VAL A 83 -5.48 7.31 6.06
N LEU A 84 -5.68 8.59 6.38
CA LEU A 84 -5.69 9.66 5.39
C LEU A 84 -4.33 9.75 4.67
N GLU A 85 -3.22 9.68 5.39
CA GLU A 85 -1.87 9.62 4.82
C GLU A 85 -1.69 8.42 3.88
N HIS A 86 -2.23 7.24 4.23
CA HIS A 86 -2.23 6.09 3.31
C HIS A 86 -3.00 6.35 2.02
N LEU A 87 -4.18 6.96 2.09
CA LEU A 87 -4.99 7.30 0.92
C LEU A 87 -4.30 8.35 0.04
N GLU A 88 -3.70 9.38 0.65
CA GLU A 88 -2.93 10.41 -0.04
C GLU A 88 -1.66 9.84 -0.68
N HIS A 89 -0.95 8.93 -0.01
CA HIS A 89 0.22 8.27 -0.58
C HIS A 89 -0.16 7.46 -1.82
N THR A 90 -1.23 6.67 -1.75
CA THR A 90 -1.74 5.95 -2.91
C THR A 90 -2.12 6.90 -4.06
N GLN A 91 -2.72 8.05 -3.75
CA GLN A 91 -3.04 9.07 -4.74
C GLN A 91 -1.79 9.66 -5.41
N ARG A 92 -0.78 10.06 -4.63
CA ARG A 92 0.46 10.64 -5.15
C ARG A 92 1.17 9.66 -6.07
N PHE A 93 1.25 8.37 -5.69
CA PHE A 93 1.84 7.35 -6.55
C PHE A 93 1.03 7.13 -7.84
N GLY A 94 -0.31 7.11 -7.78
CA GLY A 94 -1.17 6.98 -8.96
C GLY A 94 -1.14 8.19 -9.89
N ASN A 95 -1.10 9.42 -9.35
CA ASN A 95 -0.92 10.66 -10.11
C ASN A 95 0.41 10.65 -10.84
N ALA A 96 1.49 10.26 -10.15
CA ALA A 96 2.81 10.20 -10.74
C ALA A 96 2.88 9.13 -11.86
N ALA A 97 2.18 8.00 -11.73
CA ALA A 97 2.07 6.99 -12.78
C ALA A 97 1.43 7.53 -14.07
N ALA A 98 0.32 8.26 -13.93
CA ALA A 98 -0.41 8.85 -15.06
C ALA A 98 0.38 9.93 -15.82
N HIS A 99 1.24 10.69 -15.11
CA HIS A 99 1.96 11.82 -15.70
C HIS A 99 3.43 11.55 -16.03
N LYS A 100 4.09 10.57 -15.39
CA LYS A 100 5.55 10.36 -15.48
C LYS A 100 5.96 8.96 -15.98
N HIS A 101 5.01 8.14 -16.47
CA HIS A 101 5.28 6.75 -16.88
C HIS A 101 6.10 5.97 -15.84
N LEU A 102 5.76 6.13 -14.56
CA LEU A 102 6.42 5.39 -13.48
C LEU A 102 6.09 3.89 -13.61
N SER A 103 7.09 3.12 -14.02
CA SER A 103 7.03 1.67 -14.23
C SER A 103 7.86 0.90 -13.21
N ASP A 104 7.99 1.38 -11.98
CA ASP A 104 8.73 0.68 -10.91
C ASP A 104 7.79 -0.25 -10.11
N PRO A 105 8.00 -1.59 -10.16
CA PRO A 105 7.23 -2.56 -9.38
C PRO A 105 7.28 -2.31 -7.87
N ARG A 106 8.37 -1.74 -7.33
CA ARG A 106 8.48 -1.47 -5.88
C ARG A 106 7.50 -0.38 -5.47
N THR A 107 7.43 0.69 -6.25
CA THR A 107 6.45 1.77 -6.07
C THR A 107 5.01 1.24 -6.17
N ALA A 108 4.71 0.38 -7.15
CA ALA A 108 3.39 -0.26 -7.27
C ALA A 108 3.02 -1.12 -6.04
N LEU A 109 3.95 -1.93 -5.55
CA LEU A 109 3.76 -2.71 -4.33
C LEU A 109 3.57 -1.84 -3.09
N GLN A 110 4.33 -0.74 -2.96
CA GLN A 110 4.19 0.19 -1.84
C GLN A 110 2.82 0.86 -1.85
N ALA A 111 2.34 1.30 -3.01
CA ALA A 111 1.00 1.87 -3.16
C ALA A 111 -0.09 0.85 -2.77
N LEU A 112 0.06 -0.42 -3.19
CA LEU A 112 -0.85 -1.51 -2.85
C LEU A 112 -0.88 -1.80 -1.34
N ILE A 113 0.29 -1.75 -0.67
CA ILE A 113 0.38 -1.90 0.78
C ILE A 113 -0.33 -0.75 1.49
N CYS A 114 -0.12 0.51 1.07
CA CYS A 114 -0.85 1.64 1.64
C CYS A 114 -2.37 1.51 1.46
N ALA A 115 -2.82 1.13 0.26
CA ALA A 115 -4.24 0.89 -0.01
C ALA A 115 -4.80 -0.26 0.85
N TYR A 116 -4.01 -1.31 1.10
CA TYR A 116 -4.40 -2.42 1.96
C TYR A 116 -4.53 -2.02 3.43
N GLU A 117 -3.60 -1.24 3.96
CA GLU A 117 -3.68 -0.72 5.33
C GLU A 117 -4.94 0.14 5.52
N ALA A 118 -5.23 1.03 4.57
CA ALA A 118 -6.47 1.80 4.57
C ALA A 118 -7.72 0.90 4.45
N ALA A 119 -7.68 -0.14 3.63
CA ALA A 119 -8.78 -1.09 3.44
C ALA A 119 -9.10 -1.90 4.71
N LYS A 120 -8.11 -2.24 5.53
CA LYS A 120 -8.32 -2.90 6.82
C LYS A 120 -9.10 -2.01 7.78
N TRP A 121 -8.67 -0.76 7.91
CA TRP A 121 -9.38 0.24 8.72
C TRP A 121 -10.81 0.46 8.19
N PHE A 122 -10.95 0.60 6.87
CA PHE A 122 -12.24 0.78 6.22
C PHE A 122 -13.22 -0.36 6.52
N ALA A 123 -12.79 -1.62 6.43
CA ALA A 123 -13.66 -2.75 6.79
C ALA A 123 -14.06 -2.75 8.27
N ARG A 124 -13.10 -2.44 9.17
CA ARG A 124 -13.34 -2.44 10.60
C ARG A 124 -14.33 -1.34 11.00
N GLU A 125 -14.02 -0.09 10.65
CA GLU A 125 -14.72 1.10 11.16
C GLU A 125 -15.92 1.52 10.30
N VAL A 126 -15.79 1.40 8.98
CA VAL A 126 -16.77 1.95 8.04
C VAL A 126 -17.79 0.90 7.65
N LEU A 127 -17.36 -0.34 7.45
CA LEU A 127 -18.25 -1.48 7.16
C LEU A 127 -18.73 -2.23 8.42
N ARG A 128 -18.26 -1.81 9.60
CA ARG A 128 -18.65 -2.39 10.90
C ARG A 128 -18.41 -3.91 10.95
N LYS A 129 -17.21 -4.33 10.56
CA LYS A 129 -16.74 -5.70 10.73
C LYS A 129 -15.72 -5.75 11.88
N PRO A 130 -16.15 -5.68 13.16
CA PRO A 130 -15.24 -5.57 14.31
C PRO A 130 -14.38 -6.82 14.51
N ASP A 131 -14.88 -8.00 14.16
CA ASP A 131 -14.13 -9.27 14.27
C ASP A 131 -13.14 -9.48 13.10
N PHE A 132 -12.98 -8.47 12.24
CA PHE A 132 -12.11 -8.54 11.09
C PHE A 132 -10.64 -8.34 11.48
N GLN A 133 -9.94 -9.44 11.77
CA GLN A 133 -8.48 -9.46 11.93
C GLN A 133 -7.83 -10.05 10.67
N ARG A 134 -7.53 -9.19 9.69
CA ARG A 134 -6.64 -9.58 8.59
C ARG A 134 -5.19 -9.35 8.98
N GLY A 135 -4.36 -10.35 8.69
CA GLY A 135 -2.91 -10.30 8.85
C GLY A 135 -2.23 -9.29 7.91
N PRO A 136 -0.89 -9.25 7.89
CA PRO A 136 -0.14 -8.34 7.01
C PRO A 136 -0.41 -8.62 5.54
N PHE A 137 -0.11 -7.63 4.69
CA PHE A 137 -0.17 -7.78 3.23
C PHE A 137 0.56 -9.04 2.77
N ARG A 138 -0.13 -9.89 2.01
CA ARG A 138 0.42 -11.14 1.50
C ARG A 138 1.22 -10.86 0.23
N PRO A 139 2.50 -11.31 0.17
CA PRO A 139 3.32 -11.15 -1.02
C PRO A 139 2.62 -11.67 -2.27
N LEU A 140 2.75 -10.91 -3.36
CA LEU A 140 2.24 -11.26 -4.67
C LEU A 140 3.20 -12.22 -5.36
N PRO A 141 2.70 -13.24 -6.09
CA PRO A 141 3.54 -14.15 -6.84
C PRO A 141 4.36 -13.38 -7.88
N THR A 142 5.69 -13.48 -7.80
CA THR A 142 6.57 -12.94 -8.84
C THR A 142 6.55 -13.87 -10.05
N PRO A 143 6.44 -13.36 -11.28
CA PRO A 143 6.65 -14.19 -12.47
C PRO A 143 8.13 -14.54 -12.57
N LYS A 144 8.56 -15.63 -11.92
CA LYS A 144 9.95 -16.13 -11.99
C LYS A 144 10.16 -17.23 -13.03
N ASP A 145 9.10 -17.86 -13.54
CA ASP A 145 9.26 -19.07 -14.37
C ASP A 145 8.68 -18.96 -15.79
N ALA A 146 8.06 -17.84 -16.16
CA ALA A 146 7.46 -17.67 -17.49
C ALA A 146 8.42 -17.05 -18.53
N THR A 147 9.50 -16.40 -18.11
CA THR A 147 10.30 -15.54 -18.99
C THR A 147 11.51 -16.23 -19.62
N LEU A 148 12.02 -17.31 -19.02
CA LEU A 148 13.15 -18.06 -19.56
C LEU A 148 12.68 -19.12 -20.57
N ALA A 149 11.72 -19.96 -20.17
CA ALA A 149 11.14 -20.99 -21.04
C ALA A 149 10.51 -20.41 -22.32
N LEU A 150 9.76 -19.29 -22.22
CA LEU A 150 9.22 -18.64 -23.43
C LEU A 150 10.31 -18.04 -24.32
N LYS A 151 11.39 -17.50 -23.75
CA LYS A 151 12.48 -16.93 -24.55
C LYS A 151 13.26 -18.03 -25.28
N GLU A 152 13.53 -19.13 -24.60
CA GLU A 152 14.17 -20.31 -25.18
C GLU A 152 13.30 -20.92 -26.29
N GLU A 153 11.98 -20.97 -26.11
CA GLU A 153 11.06 -21.48 -27.13
C GLU A 153 10.90 -20.54 -28.33
N ILE A 154 10.90 -19.22 -28.11
CA ILE A 154 10.93 -18.22 -29.19
C ILE A 154 12.24 -18.31 -29.98
N GLU A 155 13.39 -18.40 -29.32
CA GLU A 155 14.69 -18.54 -29.97
C GLU A 155 14.78 -19.86 -30.75
N HIS A 156 14.26 -20.95 -30.20
CA HIS A 156 14.19 -22.24 -30.86
C HIS A 156 13.32 -22.20 -32.12
N LEU A 157 12.12 -21.61 -32.04
CA LEU A 157 11.21 -21.46 -33.18
C LEU A 157 11.78 -20.54 -34.26
N GLN A 158 12.46 -19.45 -33.87
CA GLN A 158 13.14 -18.55 -34.82
C GLN A 158 14.27 -19.27 -35.58
N GLN A 159 15.04 -20.13 -34.89
CA GLN A 159 16.08 -20.93 -35.52
C GLN A 159 15.51 -22.01 -36.46
N GLN A 160 14.37 -22.60 -36.12
CA GLN A 160 13.67 -23.54 -37.02
C GLN A 160 13.21 -22.84 -38.30
N VAL A 161 12.54 -21.69 -38.19
CA VAL A 161 12.07 -20.91 -39.35
C VAL A 161 13.22 -20.51 -40.27
N VAL A 162 14.38 -20.14 -39.73
CA VAL A 162 15.57 -19.81 -40.53
C VAL A 162 16.13 -21.04 -41.25
N ARG A 163 16.17 -22.21 -40.59
CA ARG A 163 16.63 -23.47 -41.20
C ARG A 163 15.70 -23.93 -42.31
N ASP A 164 14.39 -23.84 -42.09
CA ASP A 164 13.38 -24.26 -43.06
C ASP A 164 13.37 -23.35 -44.30
N LYS A 165 13.64 -22.04 -44.12
CA LYS A 165 13.83 -21.08 -45.23
C LYS A 165 15.10 -21.33 -46.04
N LEU A 166 16.17 -21.86 -45.42
CA LEU A 166 17.44 -22.14 -46.10
C LEU A 166 17.44 -23.47 -46.86
N ALA A 167 16.54 -24.41 -46.52
CA ALA A 167 16.42 -25.71 -47.15
C ALA A 167 15.48 -25.75 -48.38
N ALA A 168 14.70 -24.69 -48.61
CA ALA A 168 13.69 -24.63 -49.66
C ALA A 168 14.27 -24.16 -51.02
N THR A 169 14.78 -25.09 -51.83
CA THR A 169 14.83 -24.90 -53.30
C THR A 169 13.46 -25.28 -53.88
N ALA A 170 12.55 -24.32 -53.94
CA ALA A 170 11.12 -24.56 -54.15
C ALA A 170 10.78 -25.00 -55.59
N THR A 171 10.11 -26.14 -55.70
CA THR A 171 9.19 -26.42 -56.83
C THR A 171 7.84 -25.75 -56.55
N GLU A 172 7.07 -25.44 -57.59
CA GLU A 172 5.79 -24.70 -57.50
C GLU A 172 4.77 -25.32 -56.52
N ALA A 173 4.80 -26.64 -56.35
CA ALA A 173 3.98 -27.35 -55.38
C ALA A 173 4.32 -27.02 -53.91
N GLN A 174 5.61 -26.85 -53.58
CA GLN A 174 6.05 -26.49 -52.22
C GLN A 174 5.68 -25.04 -51.89
N PHE A 175 5.70 -24.14 -52.88
CA PHE A 175 5.26 -22.76 -52.70
C PHE A 175 3.75 -22.68 -52.40
N LEU A 176 2.93 -23.44 -53.11
CA LEU A 176 1.49 -23.52 -52.87
C LEU A 176 1.17 -24.13 -51.49
N GLU A 177 1.92 -25.15 -51.06
CA GLU A 177 1.76 -25.75 -49.73
C GLU A 177 2.14 -24.77 -48.61
N GLN A 178 3.26 -24.05 -48.74
CA GLN A 178 3.66 -23.01 -47.79
C GLN A 178 2.65 -21.86 -47.73
N LEU A 179 2.07 -21.46 -48.87
CA LEU A 179 1.01 -20.46 -48.92
C LEU A 179 -0.26 -20.96 -48.21
N ALA A 180 -0.62 -22.23 -48.37
CA ALA A 180 -1.76 -22.84 -47.68
C ALA A 180 -1.55 -22.91 -46.14
N ILE A 181 -0.32 -23.22 -45.70
CA ILE A 181 0.03 -23.19 -44.26
C ILE A 181 -0.02 -21.75 -43.73
N ALA A 182 0.62 -20.79 -44.41
CA ALA A 182 0.65 -19.39 -43.97
C ALA A 182 -0.75 -18.75 -43.93
N THR A 183 -1.63 -19.09 -44.87
CA THR A 183 -3.02 -18.62 -44.89
C THR A 183 -3.84 -19.23 -43.75
N ARG A 184 -3.62 -20.50 -43.40
CA ARG A 184 -4.24 -21.13 -42.24
C ARG A 184 -3.75 -20.53 -40.93
N GLU A 185 -2.44 -20.34 -40.77
CA GLU A 185 -1.87 -19.68 -39.60
C GLU A 185 -2.41 -18.26 -39.45
N ALA A 186 -2.47 -17.49 -40.54
CA ALA A 186 -3.05 -16.14 -40.52
C ALA A 186 -4.52 -16.14 -40.10
N ALA A 187 -5.31 -17.12 -40.55
CA ALA A 187 -6.71 -17.27 -40.13
C ALA A 187 -6.82 -17.62 -38.63
N ASP A 188 -5.97 -18.53 -38.14
CA ASP A 188 -5.92 -18.90 -36.72
C ASP A 188 -5.51 -17.71 -35.84
N TYR A 189 -4.50 -16.92 -36.25
CA TYR A 189 -4.11 -15.68 -35.58
C TYR A 189 -5.23 -14.64 -35.58
N GLN A 190 -5.95 -14.47 -36.69
CA GLN A 190 -7.10 -13.55 -36.76
C GLN A 190 -8.22 -14.00 -35.82
N GLN A 191 -8.52 -15.30 -35.78
CA GLN A 191 -9.53 -15.84 -34.87
C GLN A 191 -9.13 -15.64 -33.40
N GLN A 192 -7.88 -15.89 -33.04
CA GLN A 192 -7.37 -15.64 -31.68
C GLN A 192 -7.42 -14.16 -31.31
N ALA A 193 -7.04 -13.27 -32.23
CA ALA A 193 -7.12 -11.82 -32.00
C ALA A 193 -8.56 -11.35 -31.81
N GLU A 194 -9.52 -11.91 -32.56
CA GLU A 194 -10.95 -11.59 -32.39
C GLU A 194 -11.49 -12.10 -31.06
N GLN A 195 -11.14 -13.33 -30.66
CA GLN A 195 -11.50 -13.86 -29.34
C GLN A 195 -10.92 -13.00 -28.20
N TYR A 196 -9.68 -12.54 -28.34
CA TYR A 196 -9.05 -11.65 -27.38
C TYR A 196 -9.78 -10.30 -27.27
N LYS A 197 -10.16 -9.70 -28.40
CA LYS A 197 -10.95 -8.45 -28.42
C LYS A 197 -12.30 -8.63 -27.75
N LEU A 198 -13.02 -9.72 -28.04
CA LEU A 198 -14.30 -10.00 -27.42
C LEU A 198 -14.18 -10.16 -25.90
N ALA A 199 -13.16 -10.86 -25.43
CA ALA A 199 -12.88 -11.01 -24.00
C ALA A 199 -12.59 -9.66 -23.30
N LEU A 200 -11.83 -8.77 -23.97
CA LEU A 200 -11.56 -7.43 -23.45
C LEU A 200 -12.84 -6.58 -23.36
N VAL A 201 -13.68 -6.62 -24.39
CA VAL A 201 -14.96 -5.90 -24.41
C VAL A 201 -15.90 -6.39 -23.31
N GLU A 202 -15.95 -7.69 -23.06
CA GLU A 202 -16.76 -8.27 -21.99
C GLU A 202 -16.25 -7.87 -20.60
N GLN A 203 -14.93 -7.85 -20.43
CA GLN A 203 -14.28 -7.37 -19.20
C GLN A 203 -14.59 -5.89 -18.93
N ASP A 204 -14.50 -5.04 -19.96
CA ASP A 204 -14.79 -3.60 -19.85
C ASP A 204 -16.27 -3.35 -19.56
N ARG A 205 -17.18 -4.09 -20.22
CA ARG A 205 -18.63 -4.01 -19.94
C ARG A 205 -18.94 -4.37 -18.49
N SER A 206 -18.33 -5.42 -17.97
CA SER A 206 -18.51 -5.85 -16.58
C SER A 206 -18.01 -4.80 -15.60
N LEU A 207 -16.89 -4.14 -15.91
CA LEU A 207 -16.33 -3.06 -15.10
C LEU A 207 -17.24 -1.83 -15.08
N ILE A 208 -17.72 -1.39 -16.25
CA ILE A 208 -18.65 -0.25 -16.39
C ILE A 208 -19.96 -0.51 -15.63
N GLN A 209 -20.47 -1.75 -15.67
CA GLN A 209 -21.65 -2.13 -14.88
C GLN A 209 -21.38 -1.99 -13.38
N LEU A 210 -20.23 -2.44 -12.89
CA LEU A 210 -19.83 -2.31 -11.48
C LEU A 210 -19.64 -0.83 -11.08
N GLU A 211 -19.08 0.00 -11.94
CA GLU A 211 -18.94 1.46 -11.73
C GLU A 211 -20.31 2.15 -11.61
N THR A 212 -21.25 1.78 -12.47
CA THR A 212 -22.63 2.30 -12.43
C THR A 212 -23.32 1.89 -11.14
N GLN A 213 -23.26 0.59 -10.79
CA GLN A 213 -23.83 0.05 -9.55
C GLN A 213 -23.21 0.68 -8.30
N PHE A 214 -21.90 0.93 -8.32
CA PHE A 214 -21.20 1.60 -7.24
C PHE A 214 -21.71 3.02 -7.05
N THR A 215 -21.83 3.79 -8.13
CA THR A 215 -22.33 5.18 -8.09
C THR A 215 -23.77 5.24 -7.57
N ASP A 216 -24.64 4.36 -8.04
CA ASP A 216 -26.02 4.27 -7.55
C ASP A 216 -26.09 3.88 -6.07
N ARG A 217 -25.21 2.96 -5.64
CA ARG A 217 -25.10 2.57 -4.24
C ARG A 217 -24.65 3.74 -3.37
N LEU A 218 -23.64 4.50 -3.81
CA LEU A 218 -23.18 5.70 -3.09
C LEU A 218 -24.31 6.70 -2.89
N ARG A 219 -25.07 7.02 -3.95
CA ARG A 219 -26.23 7.92 -3.86
C ARG A 219 -27.28 7.45 -2.85
N ARG A 220 -27.57 6.15 -2.81
CA ARG A 220 -28.49 5.55 -1.80
C ARG A 220 -27.95 5.71 -0.38
N ILE A 221 -26.66 5.45 -0.18
CA ILE A 221 -26.00 5.58 1.13
C ILE A 221 -26.00 7.04 1.58
N THR A 222 -25.65 7.99 0.71
CA THR A 222 -25.65 9.43 1.03
C THR A 222 -27.04 9.90 1.45
N ARG A 223 -28.10 9.54 0.70
CA ARG A 223 -29.49 9.88 1.06
C ARG A 223 -29.88 9.31 2.43
N ALA A 224 -29.48 8.07 2.72
CA ALA A 224 -29.73 7.45 4.02
C ALA A 224 -28.93 8.15 5.15
N ALA A 225 -27.68 8.53 4.90
CA ALA A 225 -26.81 9.21 5.87
C ALA A 225 -27.24 10.66 6.15
N GLN A 226 -27.83 11.37 5.19
CA GLN A 226 -28.40 12.70 5.43
C GLN A 226 -29.58 12.68 6.42
N SER A 227 -30.24 11.54 6.59
CA SER A 227 -31.34 11.38 7.55
C SER A 227 -30.89 11.03 8.98
N LYS A 228 -29.63 10.62 9.17
CA LYS A 228 -29.04 10.26 10.46
C LYS A 228 -27.58 10.70 10.46
N PRO A 229 -27.19 11.73 11.26
CA PRO A 229 -25.83 12.24 11.21
C PRO A 229 -24.84 11.09 11.39
N PHE A 230 -23.93 10.96 10.43
CA PHE A 230 -22.78 10.08 10.61
C PHE A 230 -22.01 10.64 11.79
N GLN A 231 -22.09 9.95 12.93
CA GLN A 231 -21.27 10.28 14.07
C GLN A 231 -19.82 10.25 13.58
N SER A 232 -19.17 11.41 13.64
CA SER A 232 -17.76 11.58 13.32
C SER A 232 -16.95 10.55 14.12
N PHE A 233 -15.74 10.23 13.65
CA PHE A 233 -14.85 9.40 14.45
C PHE A 233 -14.66 10.01 15.85
N VAL A 234 -14.55 11.35 15.92
CA VAL A 234 -14.47 12.13 17.17
C VAL A 234 -15.67 11.87 18.11
N ASP A 235 -16.90 11.81 17.60
CA ASP A 235 -18.11 11.57 18.41
C ASP A 235 -18.26 10.10 18.84
N ARG A 236 -17.79 9.15 18.03
CA ARG A 236 -17.78 7.72 18.40
C ARG A 236 -16.70 7.39 19.41
N SER A 237 -15.53 8.01 19.29
CA SER A 237 -14.46 7.93 20.29
C SER A 237 -14.91 8.48 21.65
N ASN A 238 -15.80 9.49 21.66
CA ASN A 238 -16.37 10.04 22.89
C ASN A 238 -17.48 9.19 23.52
N SER A 239 -18.23 8.38 22.74
CA SER A 239 -19.35 7.57 23.24
C SER A 239 -18.97 6.13 23.60
N LEU A 240 -17.91 5.58 23.01
CA LEU A 240 -17.29 4.30 23.40
C LEU A 240 -16.31 4.50 24.55
N GLY A 241 -16.78 5.13 25.63
CA GLY A 241 -16.00 5.38 26.83
C GLY A 241 -15.20 4.15 27.27
N ARG A 242 -13.87 4.30 27.25
CA ARG A 242 -12.86 3.41 27.86
C ARG A 242 -12.91 1.95 27.38
N ARG A 243 -12.29 1.66 26.24
CA ARG A 243 -11.44 0.45 26.06
C ARG A 243 -10.64 0.54 24.75
N ASN A 244 -9.35 0.86 24.92
CA ASN A 244 -8.22 0.45 24.08
C ASN A 244 -8.24 0.86 22.60
N GLU A 245 -7.99 2.14 22.34
CA GLU A 245 -7.11 2.69 21.29
C GLU A 245 -7.33 4.20 21.27
N GLU A 246 -7.11 4.86 22.43
CA GLU A 246 -6.33 6.09 22.29
C GLU A 246 -5.07 5.60 21.59
N SER A 247 -4.88 5.99 20.32
CA SER A 247 -3.57 6.51 20.00
C SER A 247 -3.35 7.53 21.08
N LEU A 248 -2.73 7.09 22.19
CA LEU A 248 -1.99 7.96 23.07
C LEU A 248 -1.37 8.91 22.05
N PRO A 249 -1.62 10.24 22.12
CA PRO A 249 -0.73 11.13 21.39
C PRO A 249 0.63 10.53 21.72
N LEU A 250 1.36 10.05 20.72
CA LEU A 250 2.71 9.56 20.93
C LEU A 250 3.35 10.81 21.51
N PHE A 251 3.32 10.93 22.84
CA PHE A 251 4.07 11.88 23.60
C PHE A 251 5.43 11.49 23.10
N GLN A 252 5.94 12.29 22.15
CA GLN A 252 7.14 11.96 21.41
C GLN A 252 8.15 11.67 22.51
N LEU A 253 8.44 10.40 22.76
CA LEU A 253 8.98 10.00 24.04
C LEU A 253 10.43 10.45 23.97
N ARG A 254 10.71 11.64 24.48
CA ARG A 254 12.04 12.25 24.44
C ARG A 254 12.86 11.55 25.51
N ILE A 255 13.52 10.49 25.10
CA ILE A 255 14.45 9.78 25.96
C ILE A 255 15.77 10.53 25.92
N SER A 256 16.14 11.12 27.05
CA SER A 256 17.46 11.70 27.24
C SER A 256 18.51 10.60 27.43
N THR A 257 19.70 10.85 26.92
CA THR A 257 20.89 10.01 27.10
C THR A 257 21.75 10.55 28.25
N GLY A 258 22.79 9.83 28.66
CA GLY A 258 23.82 10.36 29.56
C GLY A 258 24.80 11.35 28.90
N MET A 259 24.73 11.51 27.58
CA MET A 259 25.70 12.29 26.81
C MET A 259 25.23 13.74 26.60
N LYS A 260 26.19 14.68 26.63
CA LYS A 260 25.96 16.09 26.34
C LYS A 260 26.34 16.44 24.90
N SER A 261 25.56 17.30 24.26
CA SER A 261 25.79 17.75 22.90
C SER A 261 27.06 18.59 22.81
N ARG A 262 27.83 18.40 21.74
CA ARG A 262 29.04 19.21 21.51
C ARG A 262 28.73 20.66 21.14
N CYS A 263 27.60 20.87 20.48
CA CYS A 263 27.19 22.20 20.00
C CYS A 263 26.68 23.10 21.14
N HIS A 264 25.85 22.58 22.04
CA HIS A 264 25.16 23.39 23.06
C HIS A 264 25.35 22.90 24.51
N GLY A 265 26.06 21.78 24.73
CA GLY A 265 26.27 21.22 26.07
C GLY A 265 25.01 20.59 26.69
N GLU A 266 23.95 20.43 25.88
CA GLU A 266 22.64 19.95 26.32
C GLU A 266 22.58 18.43 26.34
N THR A 267 21.85 17.84 27.28
CA THR A 267 21.65 16.39 27.32
C THR A 267 20.97 15.92 26.03
N MET A 268 21.65 15.05 25.28
CA MET A 268 21.20 14.58 23.96
C MET A 268 19.93 13.74 24.11
N ILE A 269 19.08 13.78 23.08
CA ILE A 269 17.87 12.95 22.99
C ILE A 269 18.02 11.87 21.93
N VAL A 270 17.39 10.72 22.13
CA VAL A 270 17.39 9.60 21.18
C VAL A 270 16.26 9.76 20.16
N VAL A 271 16.57 9.53 18.88
CA VAL A 271 15.64 9.65 17.75
C VAL A 271 15.87 8.53 16.73
N GLN A 272 14.86 8.21 15.92
CA GLN A 272 15.07 7.36 14.74
C GLN A 272 15.20 8.21 13.48
N ILE A 273 16.15 7.86 12.62
CA ILE A 273 16.42 8.62 11.37
C ILE A 273 15.30 8.39 10.35
N SER A 274 14.78 7.17 10.31
CA SER A 274 13.64 6.78 9.50
C SER A 274 12.78 5.78 10.27
N ARG A 275 11.51 5.66 9.89
CA ARG A 275 10.57 4.73 10.55
C ARG A 275 11.08 3.27 10.55
N GLY A 276 11.34 2.73 11.74
CA GLY A 276 11.92 1.40 11.94
C GLY A 276 13.42 1.30 11.60
N GLY A 277 14.08 2.44 11.40
CA GLY A 277 15.45 2.57 10.94
C GLY A 277 16.48 2.73 12.06
N PHE A 278 17.63 3.31 11.70
CA PHE A 278 18.76 3.51 12.61
C PHE A 278 18.42 4.51 13.72
N ILE A 279 18.89 4.19 14.92
CA ILE A 279 18.71 5.01 16.12
C ILE A 279 19.97 5.84 16.34
N THR A 280 19.79 7.14 16.55
CA THR A 280 20.87 8.11 16.77
C THR A 280 20.50 9.03 17.93
N GLN A 281 21.47 9.76 18.47
CA GLN A 281 21.23 10.79 19.47
C GLN A 281 21.55 12.17 18.90
N ILE A 282 20.71 13.16 19.18
CA ILE A 282 20.85 14.53 18.66
C ILE A 282 20.69 15.56 19.77
N CYS A 283 21.17 16.78 19.51
CA CYS A 283 20.99 17.90 20.43
C CYS A 283 19.52 18.36 20.43
N PRO A 284 18.83 18.40 21.59
CA PRO A 284 17.44 18.82 21.63
C PRO A 284 17.22 20.31 21.32
N LYS A 285 18.29 21.12 21.38
CA LYS A 285 18.21 22.59 21.23
C LYS A 285 18.27 23.04 19.77
N CYS A 286 19.24 22.55 19.00
CA CYS A 286 19.35 22.91 17.58
C CYS A 286 18.72 21.86 16.66
N LEU A 287 18.54 20.63 17.14
CA LEU A 287 18.09 19.49 16.34
C LEU A 287 18.93 19.26 15.08
N ASP A 288 20.16 19.77 15.03
CA ASP A 288 21.01 19.69 13.85
C ASP A 288 21.48 18.25 13.62
N TYR A 289 21.05 17.67 12.50
CA TYR A 289 21.39 16.32 12.08
C TYR A 289 22.89 16.11 11.88
N ASP A 290 23.66 17.14 11.53
CA ASP A 290 25.10 17.02 11.33
C ASP A 290 25.86 16.87 12.66
N THR A 291 25.22 17.26 13.77
CA THR A 291 25.71 17.04 15.13
C THR A 291 25.26 15.73 15.77
N LYS A 292 24.60 14.85 15.00
CA LYS A 292 24.15 13.54 15.49
C LYS A 292 25.33 12.66 15.90
N GLU A 293 25.12 11.88 16.95
CA GLU A 293 26.04 10.82 17.35
C GLU A 293 25.33 9.46 17.29
N THR A 294 26.06 8.40 16.98
CA THR A 294 25.51 7.04 17.01
C THR A 294 25.30 6.62 18.46
N LEU A 295 24.12 6.08 18.78
CA LEU A 295 23.86 5.52 20.10
C LEU A 295 24.69 4.23 20.27
N SER A 296 25.60 4.20 21.24
CA SER A 296 26.36 2.98 21.53
C SER A 296 25.49 1.95 22.26
N TYR A 297 25.92 0.69 22.26
CA TYR A 297 25.17 -0.36 22.99
C TYR A 297 25.21 -0.12 24.51
N ALA A 298 26.31 0.42 25.04
CA ALA A 298 26.42 0.76 26.45
C ALA A 298 25.42 1.87 26.81
N ASP A 299 25.41 2.96 26.04
CA ASP A 299 24.47 4.08 26.25
C ASP A 299 23.02 3.62 26.11
N PHE A 300 22.74 2.69 25.19
CA PHE A 300 21.41 2.07 25.06
C PHE A 300 20.99 1.33 26.33
N VAL A 301 21.87 0.52 26.92
CA VAL A 301 21.58 -0.19 28.19
C VAL A 301 21.40 0.82 29.33
N ASP A 302 22.19 1.89 29.35
CA ASP A 302 22.16 2.93 30.37
C ASP A 302 20.91 3.83 30.31
N LEU A 303 20.14 3.80 29.20
CA LEU A 303 18.81 4.42 29.16
C LEU A 303 17.89 3.85 30.26
N ASN A 304 18.14 2.61 30.72
CA ASN A 304 17.47 1.94 31.83
C ASN A 304 15.93 2.05 31.80
N LEU A 305 15.34 1.93 30.61
CA LEU A 305 13.90 2.02 30.46
C LEU A 305 13.23 0.79 31.08
N TYR A 306 12.13 1.01 31.79
CA TYR A 306 11.28 -0.08 32.25
C TYR A 306 10.25 -0.41 31.18
N ILE A 307 10.48 -1.49 30.43
CA ILE A 307 9.56 -1.97 29.40
C ILE A 307 8.84 -3.22 29.93
N ALA A 308 7.53 -3.12 30.11
CA ALA A 308 6.70 -4.26 30.49
C ALA A 308 6.35 -5.11 29.26
N CYS A 309 6.42 -6.43 29.39
CA CYS A 309 6.02 -7.34 28.33
C CYS A 309 4.52 -7.25 28.07
N ALA A 310 4.13 -6.97 26.83
CA ALA A 310 2.72 -6.89 26.43
C ALA A 310 1.94 -8.23 26.56
N ARG A 311 2.64 -9.36 26.70
CA ARG A 311 2.02 -10.70 26.82
C ARG A 311 1.90 -11.21 28.25
N CYS A 312 2.89 -10.92 29.10
CA CYS A 312 2.99 -11.53 30.44
C CYS A 312 3.39 -10.54 31.54
N SER A 313 3.47 -9.25 31.22
CA SER A 313 3.76 -8.14 32.14
C SER A 313 5.13 -8.17 32.84
N HIS A 314 5.96 -9.19 32.64
CA HIS A 314 7.34 -9.23 33.13
C HIS A 314 8.19 -8.14 32.48
N ARG A 315 9.18 -7.62 33.22
CA ARG A 315 10.15 -6.66 32.70
C ARG A 315 10.93 -7.31 31.55
N ALA A 316 10.96 -6.62 30.41
CA ALA A 316 11.80 -7.00 29.28
C ALA A 316 13.22 -6.46 29.48
N GLU A 317 14.21 -7.23 29.03
CA GLU A 317 15.63 -6.91 29.17
C GLU A 317 16.15 -6.26 27.88
N PRO A 318 17.03 -5.25 27.98
CA PRO A 318 17.63 -4.62 26.82
C PRO A 318 18.55 -5.60 26.09
N GLY A 319 18.52 -5.58 24.76
CA GLY A 319 19.38 -6.40 23.94
C GLY A 319 19.24 -6.11 22.45
N LYS A 320 19.90 -6.94 21.62
CA LYS A 320 19.70 -6.91 20.17
C LYS A 320 18.56 -7.85 19.79
N VAL A 321 17.57 -7.35 19.07
CA VAL A 321 16.35 -8.12 18.74
C VAL A 321 16.35 -8.66 17.31
N LYS A 322 16.23 -7.80 16.30
CA LYS A 322 16.10 -8.16 14.88
C LYS A 322 17.10 -7.35 14.06
N TYR A 323 17.80 -8.00 13.12
CA TYR A 323 18.83 -7.36 12.28
C TYR A 323 19.89 -6.55 13.08
N SER A 324 20.18 -6.98 14.31
CA SER A 324 21.06 -6.27 15.27
C SER A 324 20.56 -4.89 15.76
N ASN A 325 19.28 -4.55 15.55
CA ASN A 325 18.66 -3.35 16.14
C ASN A 325 18.52 -3.49 17.66
N TYR A 326 18.68 -2.36 18.36
CA TYR A 326 18.44 -2.26 19.80
C TYR A 326 16.95 -2.40 20.10
N GLY A 327 16.64 -3.12 21.17
CA GLY A 327 15.27 -3.36 21.59
C GLY A 327 15.22 -4.15 22.88
N TYR A 328 14.03 -4.57 23.24
CA TYR A 328 13.78 -5.27 24.49
C TYR A 328 13.22 -6.65 24.20
N ARG A 329 13.72 -7.65 24.94
CA ARG A 329 13.26 -9.03 24.87
C ARG A 329 12.74 -9.46 26.23
N CYS A 330 11.55 -10.03 26.25
CA CYS A 330 11.01 -10.64 27.46
C CYS A 330 11.69 -12.00 27.69
N PRO A 331 12.37 -12.22 28.84
CA PRO A 331 13.00 -13.51 29.14
C PRO A 331 11.98 -14.62 29.38
N HIS A 332 10.74 -14.29 29.75
CA HIS A 332 9.70 -15.27 30.10
C HIS A 332 8.98 -15.85 28.87
N CYS A 333 8.60 -15.03 27.88
CA CYS A 333 7.80 -15.48 26.74
C CYS A 333 8.41 -15.18 25.36
N GLY A 334 9.63 -14.62 25.33
CA GLY A 334 10.36 -14.32 24.09
C GLY A 334 9.77 -13.17 23.27
N TRP A 335 8.76 -12.44 23.78
CA TRP A 335 8.24 -11.24 23.12
C TRP A 335 9.34 -10.20 22.94
N THR A 336 9.41 -9.58 21.76
CA THR A 336 10.40 -8.56 21.44
C THR A 336 9.74 -7.28 20.96
N VAL A 337 10.34 -6.14 21.27
CA VAL A 337 10.00 -4.82 20.73
C VAL A 337 11.27 -4.07 20.36
N GLU A 338 11.28 -3.43 19.20
CA GLU A 338 12.40 -2.61 18.74
C GLU A 338 12.34 -1.23 19.41
N LEU A 339 13.48 -0.68 19.84
CA LEU A 339 13.52 0.65 20.45
C LEU A 339 13.05 1.72 19.47
N ALA A 340 13.31 1.57 18.16
CA ALA A 340 12.86 2.49 17.12
C ALA A 340 11.33 2.67 17.10
N LEU A 341 10.56 1.65 17.46
CA LEU A 341 9.09 1.74 17.53
C LEU A 341 8.60 2.60 18.71
N LEU A 342 9.47 2.91 19.67
CA LEU A 342 9.17 3.73 20.84
C LEU A 342 9.64 5.18 20.69
N LEU A 343 10.38 5.48 19.62
CA LEU A 343 11.05 6.77 19.41
C LEU A 343 10.35 7.61 18.33
N PRO A 344 10.41 8.94 18.40
CA PRO A 344 9.96 9.80 17.30
C PRO A 344 10.93 9.74 16.11
N GLU A 345 10.41 9.91 14.89
CA GLU A 345 11.25 10.12 13.71
C GLU A 345 11.88 11.52 13.75
N TYR A 346 13.11 11.64 13.24
CA TYR A 346 13.82 12.91 13.19
C TYR A 346 13.02 14.02 12.48
N SER A 347 12.27 13.66 11.44
CA SER A 347 11.36 14.58 10.74
C SER A 347 10.20 15.06 11.59
N ASP A 348 9.78 14.30 12.61
CA ASP A 348 8.61 14.63 13.43
C ASP A 348 8.92 15.65 14.53
N ILE A 349 10.20 15.89 14.80
CA ILE A 349 10.67 16.77 15.87
C ILE A 349 11.29 18.06 15.34
N ARG A 350 11.65 18.12 14.06
CA ARG A 350 12.11 19.37 13.41
C ARG A 350 10.88 20.26 13.16
N PRO A 351 10.86 21.52 13.64
CA PRO A 351 9.85 22.48 13.20
C PRO A 351 9.94 22.62 11.67
N PHE A 352 8.81 22.68 10.98
CA PHE A 352 8.81 23.12 9.59
C PHE A 352 9.39 24.54 9.60
N ASP A 353 10.56 24.72 8.98
CA ASP A 353 11.08 26.06 8.71
C ASP A 353 10.07 26.69 7.73
N ASP A 354 9.33 27.70 8.21
CA ASP A 354 8.51 28.55 7.37
C ASP A 354 9.40 29.13 6.27
N GLU A 355 8.87 29.18 5.05
CA GLU A 355 9.49 29.80 3.88
C GLU A 355 10.02 31.21 4.21
N GLU A 356 11.34 31.35 4.34
CA GLU A 356 12.05 32.61 4.14
C GLU A 356 12.79 32.54 2.80
N ASP A 357 12.36 33.42 1.90
CA ASP A 357 13.07 33.99 0.74
C ASP A 357 13.41 33.10 -0.47
N ALA A 358 12.53 33.13 -1.49
CA ALA A 358 12.86 33.49 -2.88
C ALA A 358 11.62 33.60 -3.78
#